data_AF-A0A379FFQ6-F1
#
_entry.id   AF-A0A379FFQ6-F1
#
_cell.length_a   1.000
_cell.length_b   1.000
_cell.length_c   1.000
_cell.angle_alpha   90.00
_cell.angle_beta   90.00
_cell.angle_gamma   90.00
#
_symmetry.space_group_name_H-M   'P 1'
#
loop_
_entity.id
_entity.type
_entity.pdbx_description
1 polymer ?
#
loop_
_entity_poly.entity_id
_entity_poly.type
_entity_poly.pdbx_seq_one_letter_code
_entity_poly.pdbx_strand_id
1 'polypeptide(L)' 'MQMLTLEEWAQERYKSRPPKLGTLQRYARGGLFYPPARKEGGIWRVREDADLVR' A
#
# COMPACT_ATOMS: atom_id res chain seq x y z
N MET A 1 3.28 -14.66 1.86
CA MET A 1 2.15 -13.70 1.90
C MET A 1 2.18 -12.94 3.20
N GLN A 2 3.05 -11.94 3.25
CA GLN A 2 3.16 -11.00 4.34
C GLN A 2 2.28 -9.77 4.10
N MET A 3 1.77 -9.18 5.19
CA MET A 3 1.12 -7.88 5.18
C MET A 3 2.17 -6.81 5.51
N LEU A 4 2.35 -5.86 4.60
CA LEU A 4 3.27 -4.75 4.73
C LEU A 4 2.50 -3.47 5.04
N THR A 5 3.11 -2.55 5.77
CA THR A 5 2.65 -1.16 5.79
C THR A 5 2.77 -0.55 4.40
N LEU A 6 2.04 0.53 4.14
CA LEU A 6 2.13 1.24 2.87
C LEU A 6 3.56 1.73 2.56
N GLU A 7 4.33 2.12 3.59
CA GLU A 7 5.71 2.57 3.42
C GLU A 7 6.64 1.43 3.02
N GLU A 8 6.56 0.28 3.70
CA GLU A 8 7.35 -0.91 3.38
C GLU A 8 7.03 -1.40 1.96
N TRP A 9 5.75 -1.56 1.63
CA TRP A 9 5.34 -1.97 0.28
C TRP A 9 5.86 -1.00 -0.79
N ALA A 10 5.79 0.31 -0.55
CA ALA A 10 6.26 1.28 -1.53
C ALA A 10 7.79 1.28 -1.66
N GLN A 11 8.52 1.10 -0.58
CA GLN A 11 9.99 0.97 -0.62
C GLN A 11 10.39 -0.25 -1.44
N GLU A 12 9.76 -1.40 -1.22
CA GLU A 12 10.05 -2.61 -1.99
C GLU A 12 9.68 -2.46 -3.48
N ARG A 13 8.51 -1.89 -3.77
CA ARG A 13 7.97 -1.74 -5.13
C ARG A 13 8.75 -0.73 -5.98
N TYR A 14 9.08 0.43 -5.42
CA TYR A 14 9.64 1.57 -6.18
C TYR A 14 11.13 1.81 -5.95
N LYS A 15 11.72 1.24 -4.88
CA LYS A 15 13.13 1.32 -4.47
C LYS A 15 13.65 2.75 -4.27
N SER A 16 13.83 3.51 -5.34
CA SER A 16 14.48 4.83 -5.34
C SER A 16 13.52 6.00 -5.18
N ARG A 17 12.24 5.86 -5.57
CA ARG A 17 11.29 6.98 -5.54
C ARG A 17 9.85 6.55 -5.21
N PRO A 18 9.59 6.06 -3.99
CA PRO A 18 8.25 5.68 -3.58
C PRO A 18 7.31 6.91 -3.52
N PRO A 19 6.02 6.74 -3.83
CA PRO A 19 5.00 7.73 -3.52
C PRO A 19 4.99 8.06 -2.02
N LYS A 20 4.63 9.30 -1.68
CA LYS A 20 4.48 9.70 -0.27
C LYS A 20 3.37 8.90 0.41
N LEU A 21 3.50 8.63 1.71
CA LEU A 21 2.50 7.91 2.51
C LEU A 21 1.08 8.47 2.35
N GLY A 22 0.91 9.80 2.33
CA GLY A 22 -0.40 10.42 2.13
C GLY A 22 -1.07 10.04 0.80
N THR A 23 -0.29 9.91 -0.28
CA THR A 23 -0.78 9.44 -1.58
C THR A 23 -1.22 7.98 -1.50
N LEU A 24 -0.42 7.12 -0.87
CA LEU A 24 -0.73 5.70 -0.71
C LEU A 24 -1.97 5.50 0.17
N GLN A 25 -2.15 6.29 1.23
CA GLN A 25 -3.35 6.25 2.05
C GLN A 25 -4.61 6.70 1.29
N ARG A 26 -4.47 7.63 0.33
CA ARG A 26 -5.56 8.02 -0.57
C ARG A 26 -5.91 6.86 -1.52
N TYR A 27 -4.92 6.14 -2.03
CA TYR A 27 -5.12 4.95 -2.86
C TYR A 27 -5.79 3.81 -2.09
N ALA A 28 -5.33 3.54 -0.87
CA ALA A 28 -5.95 2.55 0.02
C ALA A 28 -7.41 2.89 0.33
N ARG A 29 -7.71 4.16 0.68
CA ARG A 29 -9.08 4.64 0.87
C ARG A 29 -9.94 4.55 -0.39
N GLY A 30 -9.34 4.76 -1.56
CA GLY A 30 -10.01 4.68 -2.86
C GLY A 30 -10.15 3.26 -3.42
N GLY A 31 -9.71 2.22 -2.71
CA GLY A 31 -9.80 0.84 -3.19
C GLY A 31 -8.89 0.55 -4.38
N LEU A 32 -7.82 1.32 -4.57
CA LEU A 32 -6.93 1.20 -5.73
C LEU A 32 -5.87 0.11 -5.58
N PHE A 33 -5.86 -0.65 -4.49
CA PHE A 33 -4.97 -1.81 -4.32
C PHE A 33 -5.72 -3.10 -4.66
N TYR A 34 -5.05 -4.00 -5.38
CA TYR A 34 -5.51 -5.36 -5.59
C TYR A 34 -4.40 -6.37 -5.26
N PRO A 35 -4.59 -7.26 -4.27
CA PRO A 35 -5.77 -7.35 -3.39
C PRO A 35 -5.97 -6.10 -2.50
N PRO A 36 -7.20 -5.82 -2.01
CA PRO A 36 -7.53 -4.60 -1.28
C PRO A 36 -6.68 -4.38 -0.03
N ALA A 37 -6.33 -3.12 0.22
CA ALA A 37 -5.69 -2.69 1.46
C ALA A 37 -6.62 -2.90 2.67
N ARG A 38 -6.06 -3.29 3.80
CA ARG A 38 -6.77 -3.48 5.08
C ARG A 38 -6.33 -2.44 6.09
N LYS A 39 -7.26 -1.98 6.93
CA LYS A 39 -6.97 -1.04 8.01
C LYS A 39 -7.03 -1.76 9.35
N GLU A 40 -5.89 -1.78 10.04
CA GLU A 40 -5.72 -2.51 11.30
C GLU A 40 -5.11 -1.57 12.34
N GLY A 41 -5.83 -1.29 13.43
CA GLY A 41 -5.35 -0.37 14.48
C GLY A 41 -5.06 1.05 13.98
N GLY A 42 -5.72 1.49 12.92
CA GLY A 42 -5.48 2.81 12.31
C GLY A 42 -4.44 2.81 11.17
N ILE A 43 -3.68 1.74 11.02
CA ILE A 43 -2.61 1.60 10.03
C ILE A 43 -3.13 0.86 8.81
N TRP A 44 -2.84 1.38 7.62
CA TRP A 44 -3.13 0.69 6.36
C TRP A 44 -2.02 -0.32 6.05
N ARG A 45 -2.45 -1.55 5.73
CA ARG A 45 -1.59 -2.63 5.29
C ARG A 45 -2.05 -3.18 3.94
N VAL A 46 -1.09 -3.60 3.14
CA VAL A 46 -1.29 -4.23 1.84
C VAL A 46 -0.50 -5.52 1.81
N ARG A 47 -0.90 -6.46 0.96
CA ARG A 47 -0.07 -7.64 0.74
C ARG A 47 1.19 -7.25 -0.02
N GLU A 48 2.27 -7.98 0.22
CA GLU A 48 3.54 -7.82 -0.51
C GLU A 48 3.36 -7.87 -2.04
N ASP A 49 2.41 -8.67 -2.53
CA ASP A 49 2.10 -8.86 -3.93
C ASP A 49 0.92 -8.00 -4.44
N ALA A 50 0.49 -7.01 -3.66
CA ALA A 50 -0.55 -6.08 -4.10
C ALA A 50 -0.02 -5.17 -5.21
N ASP A 51 -0.86 -4.91 -6.21
CA ASP A 51 -0.63 -3.93 -7.26
C ASP A 51 -1.68 -2.83 -7.24
N LEU A 52 -1.35 -1.69 -7.87
CA LEU A 52 -2.29 -0.60 -8.04
C LEU A 52 -3.15 -0.83 -9.29
N VAL A 53 -4.47 -0.95 -9.08
CA VAL A 53 -5.46 -1.02 -10.14
C VAL A 53 -5.99 0.40 -10.42
N ARG A 54 -5.98 0.82 -11.69
CA ARG A 54 -6.47 2.12 -12.16
C ARG A 54 -7.72 1.94 -13.00
#